data_AF-A0A350M9B0-F1
#
_entry.id   AF-A0A350M9B0-F1
#
_cell.length_a   1.000
_cell.length_b   1.000
_cell.length_c   1.000
_cell.angle_alpha   90.00
_cell.angle_beta   90.00
_cell.angle_gamma   90.00
#
_symmetry.space_group_name_H-M   'P 1'
#
loop_
_entity.id
_entity.type
_entity.pdbx_description
1 polymer ?
#
loop_
_entity_poly.entity_id
_entity_poly.type
_entity_poly.pdbx_seq_one_letter_code
_entity_poly.pdbx_strand_id
1 'polypeptide(L)'
;IGAMHSNSGDYDIQLFDEPTVKEYGLEDLRLGDVVAIIDADATYGRIFKTGGVIIGIVVHASSVIAGHGPGVMIAMSSKDGLLVPKIDAKANLKKYFKKL
;
A
#
# COMPACT_ATOMS: atom_id res chain seq x y z
N ILE A 1 -10.56 4.04 2.50
CA ILE A 1 -10.63 5.53 2.31
C ILE A 1 -11.77 6.09 3.17
N GLY A 2 -11.71 7.35 3.60
CA GLY A 2 -12.82 8.02 4.32
C GLY A 2 -12.73 8.01 5.86
N ALA A 3 -11.75 7.31 6.43
CA ALA A 3 -11.43 7.43 7.84
C ALA A 3 -10.73 8.77 8.13
N MET A 4 -11.05 9.37 9.29
CA MET A 4 -10.48 10.66 9.75
C MET A 4 -8.96 10.62 9.92
N HIS A 5 -8.42 9.45 10.26
CA HIS A 5 -7.01 9.25 10.53
C HIS A 5 -6.47 8.03 9.80
N SER A 6 -5.20 8.11 9.39
CA SER A 6 -4.50 7.04 8.67
C SER A 6 -3.68 6.14 9.59
N ASN A 7 -3.57 6.49 10.88
CA ASN A 7 -2.94 5.65 11.91
C ASN A 7 -3.85 4.51 12.42
N SER A 8 -5.10 4.44 11.96
CA SER A 8 -6.03 3.34 12.21
C SER A 8 -6.68 2.86 10.92
N GLY A 9 -6.98 1.56 10.86
CA GLY A 9 -7.41 0.87 9.65
C GLY A 9 -6.34 0.81 8.57
N ASP A 10 -6.73 0.42 7.38
CA ASP A 10 -5.86 0.20 6.23
C ASP A 10 -6.47 0.71 4.92
N TYR A 11 -5.70 0.57 3.84
CA TYR A 11 -6.03 1.00 2.49
C TYR A 11 -6.09 -0.22 1.57
N ASP A 12 -7.28 -0.60 1.11
CA ASP A 12 -7.45 -1.73 0.20
C ASP A 12 -6.96 -1.41 -1.22
N ILE A 13 -6.12 -2.28 -1.78
CA ILE A 13 -5.75 -2.27 -3.19
C ILE A 13 -6.90 -2.91 -3.98
N GLN A 14 -7.65 -2.10 -4.73
CA GLN A 14 -8.85 -2.53 -5.46
C GLN A 14 -8.59 -2.78 -6.97
N LEU A 15 -7.31 -2.97 -7.35
CA LEU A 15 -6.91 -3.13 -8.75
C LEU A 15 -6.91 -4.61 -9.13
N PHE A 16 -8.03 -5.09 -9.67
CA PHE A 16 -8.22 -6.50 -10.07
C PHE A 16 -8.24 -6.73 -11.58
N ASP A 17 -8.21 -5.66 -12.38
CA ASP A 17 -8.11 -5.77 -13.83
C ASP A 17 -6.78 -6.41 -14.23
N GLU A 18 -6.81 -7.47 -15.04
CA GLU A 18 -5.63 -8.30 -15.36
C GLU A 18 -4.45 -7.51 -15.94
N PRO A 19 -4.64 -6.61 -16.94
CA PRO A 19 -3.57 -5.72 -17.40
C PRO A 19 -2.94 -4.91 -16.26
N THR A 20 -3.77 -4.34 -15.39
CA THR A 20 -3.30 -3.52 -14.26
C THR A 20 -2.53 -4.36 -13.23
N VAL A 21 -3.04 -5.56 -12.91
CA VAL A 21 -2.38 -6.51 -12.01
C VAL A 21 -0.98 -6.85 -12.51
N LYS A 22 -0.84 -7.15 -13.81
CA LYS A 22 0.45 -7.47 -14.44
C LYS A 22 1.39 -6.28 -14.49
N GLU A 23 0.89 -5.08 -14.81
CA GLU A 23 1.68 -3.85 -14.86
C GLU A 23 2.37 -3.55 -13.52
N TYR A 24 1.65 -3.74 -12.42
CA TYR A 24 2.15 -3.45 -11.07
C TYR A 24 2.65 -4.70 -10.31
N GLY A 25 2.63 -5.88 -10.94
CA GLY A 25 3.07 -7.14 -10.32
C GLY A 25 2.27 -7.54 -9.08
N LEU A 26 0.96 -7.25 -9.07
CA LEU A 26 0.10 -7.45 -7.90
C LEU A 26 -0.26 -8.92 -7.65
N GLU A 27 -0.07 -9.79 -8.64
CA GLU A 27 -0.30 -11.24 -8.55
C GLU A 27 0.57 -11.94 -7.50
N ASP A 28 1.76 -11.40 -7.24
CA ASP A 28 2.75 -11.96 -6.31
C ASP A 28 2.81 -11.21 -4.97
N LEU A 29 1.81 -10.39 -4.67
CA LEU A 29 1.77 -9.60 -3.44
C LEU A 29 1.61 -10.50 -2.21
N ARG A 30 2.45 -10.30 -1.19
CA ARG A 30 2.48 -11.13 0.03
C ARG A 30 2.19 -10.28 1.27
N LEU A 31 1.66 -10.95 2.30
CA LEU A 31 1.58 -10.35 3.64
C LEU A 31 2.96 -9.89 4.10
N GLY A 32 3.02 -8.66 4.63
CA GLY A 32 4.24 -8.02 5.07
C GLY A 32 5.09 -7.39 3.96
N ASP A 33 4.69 -7.45 2.69
CA ASP A 33 5.39 -6.72 1.63
C ASP A 33 5.30 -5.21 1.89
N VAL A 34 6.40 -4.51 1.64
CA VAL A 34 6.47 -3.05 1.69
C VAL A 34 6.16 -2.51 0.31
N VAL A 35 5.12 -1.69 0.21
CA VAL A 35 4.61 -1.14 -1.05
C VAL A 35 4.67 0.37 -1.06
N ALA A 36 4.72 0.94 -2.26
CA ALA A 36 4.51 2.36 -2.48
C ALA A 36 3.18 2.60 -3.20
N ILE A 37 2.40 3.56 -2.71
CA ILE A 37 1.19 4.05 -3.38
C ILE A 37 1.50 5.45 -3.88
N ILE A 38 1.50 5.61 -5.20
CA ILE A 38 1.75 6.88 -5.88
C ILE A 38 0.47 7.71 -5.97
N ASP A 39 0.66 9.02 -6.12
CA ASP A 39 -0.40 10.02 -6.16
C ASP A 39 -1.37 9.94 -4.97
N ALA A 40 -0.83 9.72 -3.77
CA ALA A 40 -1.60 9.60 -2.55
C ALA A 40 -0.94 10.33 -1.37
N ASP A 41 -1.79 10.84 -0.46
CA ASP A 41 -1.38 11.40 0.83
C ASP A 41 -2.19 10.75 1.97
N ALA A 42 -1.50 10.50 3.07
CA ALA A 42 -2.04 9.92 4.29
C ALA A 42 -1.50 10.62 5.54
N THR A 43 -1.07 11.89 5.41
CA THR A 43 -0.64 12.72 6.54
C THR A 43 -1.71 12.81 7.63
N TYR A 44 -2.99 12.88 7.24
CA TYR A 44 -4.14 12.81 8.15
C TYR A 44 -5.06 11.66 7.76
N GLY A 45 -6.08 11.92 6.94
CA GLY A 45 -6.87 10.89 6.26
C GLY A 45 -6.23 10.50 4.93
N ARG A 46 -6.71 9.40 4.36
CA ARG A 46 -6.24 8.87 3.06
C ARG A 46 -6.94 9.58 1.92
N ILE A 47 -6.18 10.28 1.08
CA ILE A 47 -6.70 11.02 -0.08
C ILE A 47 -5.85 10.78 -1.32
N PHE A 48 -6.44 11.00 -2.49
CA PHE A 48 -5.67 11.17 -3.72
C PHE A 48 -4.97 12.53 -3.70
N LYS A 49 -3.69 12.54 -4.07
CA LYS A 49 -2.88 13.75 -4.14
C LYS A 49 -1.75 13.54 -5.14
N THR A 50 -1.87 14.14 -6.32
CA THR A 50 -0.83 14.09 -7.36
C THR A 50 0.54 14.49 -6.82
N GLY A 51 1.56 13.68 -7.09
CA GLY A 51 2.93 13.83 -6.59
C GLY A 51 3.13 13.38 -5.13
N GLY A 52 2.04 13.05 -4.42
CA GLY A 52 2.10 12.45 -3.10
C GLY A 52 2.55 10.99 -3.18
N VAL A 53 3.28 10.54 -2.16
CA VAL A 53 3.72 9.15 -2.04
C VAL A 53 3.44 8.64 -0.64
N ILE A 54 2.88 7.44 -0.58
CA ILE A 54 2.70 6.67 0.65
C ILE A 54 3.60 5.44 0.59
N ILE A 55 4.26 5.12 1.71
CA ILE A 55 4.87 3.79 1.92
C ILE A 55 4.02 3.05 2.95
N GLY A 56 3.65 1.81 2.62
CA GLY A 56 2.80 0.99 3.46
C GLY A 56 3.20 -0.48 3.48
N ILE A 57 2.52 -1.24 4.32
CA ILE A 57 2.76 -2.67 4.56
C ILE A 57 1.47 -3.43 4.28
N VAL A 58 1.55 -4.51 3.50
CA VAL A 58 0.40 -5.37 3.24
C VAL A 58 0.03 -6.17 4.51
N VAL A 59 -1.19 -6.02 4.99
CA VAL A 59 -1.66 -6.56 6.29
C VAL A 59 -2.76 -7.60 6.18
N HIS A 60 -3.50 -7.66 5.07
CA HIS A 60 -4.42 -8.78 4.80
C HIS A 60 -4.49 -9.14 3.32
N ALA A 61 -5.00 -10.34 3.04
CA ALA A 61 -5.11 -10.92 1.71
C ALA A 61 -6.23 -10.27 0.88
N SER A 62 -6.34 -10.69 -0.37
CA SER A 62 -7.40 -10.26 -1.28
C SER A 62 -8.80 -10.57 -0.75
N SER A 63 -9.77 -9.81 -1.23
CA SER A 63 -11.19 -9.96 -0.94
C SER A 63 -11.97 -10.02 -2.24
N VAL A 64 -13.06 -10.78 -2.25
CA VAL A 64 -13.99 -10.85 -3.39
C VAL A 64 -15.12 -9.81 -3.30
N ILE A 65 -15.18 -9.05 -2.21
CA ILE A 65 -16.20 -8.03 -1.98
C ILE A 65 -15.83 -6.78 -2.77
N ALA A 66 -16.78 -6.24 -3.52
CA ALA A 66 -16.58 -5.00 -4.27
C ALA A 66 -16.12 -3.86 -3.35
N GLY A 67 -15.07 -3.14 -3.75
CA GLY A 67 -14.46 -2.11 -2.92
C GLY A 67 -13.51 -2.64 -1.84
N HIS A 68 -13.15 -3.93 -1.87
CA HIS A 68 -12.13 -4.50 -0.99
C HIS A 68 -11.02 -5.19 -1.79
N GLY A 69 -9.88 -5.41 -1.14
CA GLY A 69 -8.73 -6.11 -1.70
C GLY A 69 -7.60 -6.26 -0.69
N PRO A 70 -6.35 -6.55 -1.08
CA PRO A 70 -5.25 -6.60 -0.13
C PRO A 70 -5.11 -5.27 0.64
N GLY A 71 -5.18 -5.33 1.97
CA GLY A 71 -5.14 -4.15 2.83
C GLY A 71 -3.71 -3.67 3.07
N VAL A 72 -3.50 -2.36 3.02
CA VAL A 72 -2.20 -1.71 3.25
C VAL A 72 -2.26 -0.78 4.46
N MET A 73 -1.51 -1.12 5.50
CA MET A 73 -1.30 -0.23 6.64
C MET A 73 -0.27 0.84 6.27
N ILE A 74 -0.57 2.11 6.59
CA ILE A 74 0.30 3.24 6.28
C ILE A 74 1.48 3.28 7.26
N ALA A 75 2.71 3.34 6.73
CA ALA A 75 3.93 3.48 7.52
C ALA A 75 4.55 4.87 7.39
N MET A 76 4.54 5.46 6.18
CA MET A 76 5.04 6.81 5.92
C MET A 76 4.21 7.48 4.83
N SER A 77 4.15 8.81 4.86
CA SER A 77 3.51 9.59 3.79
C SER A 77 4.28 10.89 3.54
N SER A 78 4.31 11.31 2.29
CA SER A 78 4.84 12.59 1.86
C SER A 78 3.90 13.18 0.81
N LYS A 79 3.20 14.26 1.16
CA LYS A 79 2.32 15.00 0.26
C LYS A 79 3.06 15.70 -0.90
N ASP A 80 4.36 15.95 -0.77
CA ASP A 80 5.17 16.76 -1.70
C ASP A 80 6.29 15.93 -2.38
N GLY A 81 6.10 14.61 -2.54
CA GLY A 81 7.00 13.76 -3.34
C GLY A 81 8.44 13.60 -2.80
N LEU A 82 8.68 13.87 -1.52
CA LEU A 82 10.00 13.73 -0.89
C LEU A 82 10.44 12.27 -0.71
N LEU A 83 9.50 11.33 -0.83
CA LEU A 83 9.80 9.89 -0.82
C LEU A 83 10.07 9.42 -2.24
N VAL A 84 11.23 8.81 -2.47
CA VAL A 84 11.61 8.19 -3.73
C VAL A 84 11.62 6.67 -3.53
N PRO A 85 10.55 5.94 -3.93
CA PRO A 85 10.49 4.50 -3.79
C PRO A 85 11.56 3.81 -4.65
N LYS A 86 12.15 2.75 -4.11
CA LYS A 86 13.03 1.85 -4.85
C LYS A 86 12.46 0.44 -4.78
N ILE A 87 12.23 -0.17 -5.94
CA ILE A 87 11.73 -1.54 -6.03
C ILE A 87 12.84 -2.51 -5.59
N ASP A 88 12.49 -3.42 -4.66
CA ASP A 88 13.35 -4.50 -4.19
C ASP A 88 12.49 -5.75 -3.96
N ALA A 89 12.82 -6.86 -4.64
CA ALA A 89 12.11 -8.14 -4.52
C ALA A 89 12.14 -8.74 -3.11
N LYS A 90 13.05 -8.27 -2.25
CA LYS A 90 13.19 -8.69 -0.84
C LYS A 90 12.48 -7.76 0.14
N ALA A 91 11.79 -6.72 -0.31
CA ALA A 91 11.09 -5.75 0.54
C ALA A 91 9.87 -6.37 1.25
N ASN A 92 10.13 -7.16 2.30
CA ASN A 92 9.12 -7.80 3.12
C ASN A 92 9.57 -7.83 4.59
N LEU A 93 8.64 -7.59 5.51
CA LEU A 93 8.90 -7.59 6.95
C LEU A 93 9.60 -8.86 7.46
N LYS A 94 9.36 -10.02 6.84
CA LYS A 94 10.02 -11.29 7.18
C LYS A 94 11.54 -11.23 7.13
N LYS A 95 12.12 -10.30 6.36
CA LYS A 95 13.57 -10.11 6.28
C LYS A 95 14.16 -9.36 7.47
N TYR A 96 13.32 -8.65 8.22
CA TYR A 96 13.75 -7.76 9.30
C TYR A 96 13.37 -8.29 10.70
N PHE A 97 12.38 -9.18 10.78
CA PHE A 97 11.93 -9.78 12.04
C PHE A 97 12.25 -11.27 12.12
N LYS A 98 12.73 -11.72 13.30
CA LYS A 98 13.01 -13.14 13.57
C LYS A 98 11.72 -13.97 13.71
N LYS A 99 10.62 -13.33 14.10
CA LYS A 99 9.29 -13.91 14.23
C LYS A 99 8.28 -12.84 13.81
N LEU A 100 7.37 -13.22 12.93
CA LEU A 100 6.17 -12.45 12.58
C LEU A 100 4.99 -13.02 13.37
#